data_AF-A0A917F9P7-F1
#
_entry.id   AF-A0A917F9P7-F1
#
_cell.length_a   1.000
_cell.length_b   1.000
_cell.length_c   1.000
_cell.angle_alpha   90.00
_cell.angle_beta   90.00
_cell.angle_gamma   90.00
#
_symmetry.space_group_name_H-M   'P 1'
#
loop_
_entity.id
_entity.type
_entity.pdbx_description
1 polymer ?
#
loop_
_entity_poly.entity_id
_entity_poly.type
_entity_poly.pdbx_seq_one_letter_code
_entity_poly.pdbx_strand_id
1 'polypeptide(L)' 'MTTPEFSTALERLLLEDGPYLSCEECFERLDVYVESRLAGGPAQPDLEAHLRACPACAEDVASLTALLRDPPQG' A
#
# COMPACT_ATOMS: atom_id res chain seq x y z
N MET A 1 1.04 -40.61 8.22
CA MET A 1 0.22 -39.58 7.53
C MET A 1 1.16 -38.88 6.57
N THR A 2 1.00 -39.13 5.27
CA THR A 2 1.91 -38.66 4.21
C THR A 2 1.61 -37.19 3.89
N THR A 3 2.60 -36.32 3.96
CA THR A 3 2.50 -34.92 3.57
C THR A 3 2.19 -34.82 2.07
N PRO A 4 1.27 -33.96 1.61
CA PRO A 4 1.02 -33.79 0.17
C PRO A 4 2.20 -33.08 -0.49
N GLU A 5 2.66 -33.60 -1.64
CA GLU A 5 3.62 -32.95 -2.52
C GLU A 5 2.90 -31.81 -3.27
N PHE A 6 2.74 -30.67 -2.59
CA PHE A 6 2.13 -29.49 -3.20
C PHE A 6 3.11 -28.85 -4.20
N SER A 7 2.60 -28.47 -5.37
CA SER A 7 3.38 -27.74 -6.36
C SER A 7 3.89 -26.40 -5.80
N THR A 8 5.09 -25.98 -6.17
CA THR A 8 5.69 -24.70 -5.79
C THR A 8 4.77 -23.50 -6.08
N ALA A 9 3.88 -23.60 -7.08
CA ALA A 9 2.87 -22.57 -7.35
C ALA A 9 1.79 -22.49 -6.26
N LEU A 10 1.41 -23.63 -5.70
CA LEU A 10 0.47 -23.72 -4.58
C LEU A 10 1.12 -23.32 -3.26
N GLU A 11 2.40 -23.64 -3.06
CA GLU A 11 3.16 -23.15 -1.90
C GLU A 11 3.26 -21.62 -1.88
N ARG A 12 3.36 -20.98 -3.06
CA ARG A 12 3.30 -19.51 -3.18
C ARG A 12 1.93 -18.92 -2.84
N LEU A 13 0.85 -19.65 -3.11
CA LEU A 13 -0.52 -19.25 -2.75
C LEU A 13 -0.79 -19.41 -1.24
N LEU A 14 -0.07 -20.32 -0.59
CA LEU A 14 -0.18 -20.62 0.84
C LEU A 14 0.87 -19.89 1.68
N LEU A 15 1.80 -19.16 1.04
CA LEU A 15 2.75 -18.33 1.73
C LEU A 15 2.01 -17.12 2.30
N GLU A 16 2.11 -16.94 3.61
CA GLU A 16 1.70 -15.72 4.30
C GLU A 16 2.60 -14.59 3.79
N ASP A 17 2.10 -13.80 2.83
CA ASP A 17 2.86 -12.75 2.14
C ASP A 17 3.04 -11.53 3.07
N GLY A 18 3.91 -11.68 4.07
CA GLY A 18 4.32 -10.59 4.97
C GLY A 18 3.17 -9.90 5.72
N PRO A 19 3.43 -8.80 6.44
CA PRO A 19 2.36 -7.99 6.99
C PRO A 19 1.62 -7.32 5.83
N TYR A 20 0.49 -7.92 5.44
CA TYR A 20 -0.48 -7.26 4.58
C TYR A 20 -0.97 -6.02 5.32
N LEU A 21 -0.57 -4.85 4.84
CA LEU A 21 -1.19 -3.61 5.26
C LEU A 21 -2.67 -3.66 4.86
N SER A 22 -3.56 -3.55 5.82
CA SER A 22 -4.99 -3.42 5.56
C SER A 22 -5.30 -2.05 4.94
N CYS A 23 -6.48 -1.90 4.33
CA CYS A 23 -6.93 -0.60 3.83
C CYS A 23 -7.03 0.43 4.97
N GLU A 24 -7.41 0.02 6.18
CA GLU A 24 -7.52 0.90 7.35
C GLU A 24 -6.13 1.39 7.79
N GLU A 25 -5.16 0.49 7.94
CA GLU A 25 -3.77 0.86 8.28
C GLU A 25 -3.12 1.71 7.17
N CYS A 26 -3.47 1.47 5.90
CA CYS A 26 -3.07 2.33 4.79
C CYS A 26 -3.61 3.73 4.99
N PHE A 27 -4.93 3.84 5.23
CA PHE A 27 -5.64 5.11 5.33
C PHE A 27 -5.11 5.97 6.48
N GLU A 28 -4.84 5.37 7.64
CA GLU A 28 -4.25 6.06 8.81
C GLU A 28 -2.87 6.68 8.52
N ARG A 29 -2.15 6.16 7.52
CA ARG A 29 -0.79 6.60 7.15
C ARG A 29 -0.75 7.46 5.89
N LEU A 30 -1.87 7.64 5.19
CA LEU A 30 -1.92 8.28 3.87
C LEU A 30 -1.39 9.71 3.86
N ASP A 31 -1.80 10.54 4.82
CA ASP A 31 -1.41 11.96 4.87
C ASP A 31 0.12 12.10 4.98
N VAL A 32 0.71 11.41 5.96
CA VAL A 32 2.16 11.41 6.20
C VAL A 32 2.90 10.81 5.00
N TYR A 33 2.35 9.77 4.38
CA TYR A 33 2.93 9.16 3.19
C TYR A 33 3.00 10.15 2.03
N VAL A 34 1.92 10.87 1.72
CA VAL A 34 1.88 11.81 0.59
C VAL A 34 2.80 13.01 0.85
N GLU A 35 2.78 13.58 2.05
CA GLU A 35 3.67 14.68 2.43
C GLU A 35 5.15 14.27 2.32
N SER A 36 5.50 13.11 2.90
CA SER A 36 6.85 12.57 2.83
C SER A 36 7.30 12.34 1.38
N ARG A 37 6.43 11.77 0.55
CA ARG A 37 6.70 11.51 -0.86
C ARG A 37 6.95 12.81 -1.64
N LEU A 38 6.14 13.85 -1.40
CA LEU A 38 6.31 15.17 -2.03
C LEU A 38 7.60 15.86 -1.60
N ALA A 39 8.05 15.63 -0.36
CA ALA A 39 9.31 16.13 0.16
C ALA A 39 10.55 15.32 -0.29
N GLY A 40 10.38 14.24 -1.07
CA GLY A 40 11.47 13.34 -1.45
C GLY A 40 11.96 12.45 -0.30
N GLY A 41 11.06 12.12 0.64
CA GLY A 41 11.31 11.23 1.77
C GLY A 41 11.57 9.77 1.36
N PRO A 42 11.87 8.91 2.35
CA PRO A 42 12.22 7.52 2.10
C PRO A 42 11.05 6.71 1.51
N ALA A 43 11.38 5.66 0.75
CA ALA A 43 10.40 4.71 0.23
C ALA A 43 9.70 3.97 1.39
N GLN A 44 8.40 3.72 1.22
CA GLN A 44 7.58 2.96 2.15
C GLN A 44 7.02 1.73 1.42
N PRO A 45 7.82 0.65 1.32
CA PRO A 45 7.54 -0.47 0.39
C PRO A 45 6.25 -1.24 0.73
N ASP A 46 5.83 -1.24 1.99
CA ASP A 46 4.57 -1.80 2.47
C ASP A 46 3.35 -1.03 1.92
N LEU A 47 3.35 0.31 2.05
CA LEU A 47 2.31 1.15 1.44
C LEU A 47 2.36 1.06 -0.08
N GLU A 48 3.54 1.11 -0.69
CA GLU A 48 3.70 1.04 -2.14
C GLU A 48 3.25 -0.31 -2.71
N ALA A 49 3.37 -1.40 -1.96
CA ALA A 49 2.78 -2.69 -2.31
C ALA A 49 1.25 -2.64 -2.24
N HIS A 50 0.68 -2.11 -1.14
CA HIS A 50 -0.77 -1.99 -0.97
C HIS A 50 -1.40 -1.10 -2.05
N LEU A 51 -0.82 0.07 -2.33
CA LEU A 51 -1.32 1.02 -3.33
C LEU A 51 -1.29 0.46 -4.75
N ARG A 52 -0.40 -0.49 -5.05
CA ARG A 52 -0.42 -1.22 -6.34
C ARG A 52 -1.53 -2.27 -6.41
N ALA A 53 -1.96 -2.80 -5.26
CA ALA A 53 -2.97 -3.85 -5.17
C ALA A 53 -4.40 -3.30 -4.93
N CYS A 54 -4.54 -2.11 -4.36
CA CYS A 54 -5.82 -1.50 -3.96
C CYS A 54 -6.07 -0.19 -4.73
N PRO A 55 -6.95 -0.20 -5.76
CA PRO A 55 -7.28 1.00 -6.54
C PRO A 55 -7.86 2.14 -5.71
N ALA A 56 -8.70 1.83 -4.72
CA ALA A 56 -9.33 2.85 -3.87
C ALA A 56 -8.29 3.67 -3.10
N CYS A 57 -7.35 3.02 -2.42
CA CYS A 57 -6.28 3.72 -1.71
C CYS A 57 -5.34 4.48 -2.67
N ALA A 58 -5.16 4.00 -3.90
CA ALA A 58 -4.40 4.74 -4.92
C ALA A 58 -5.11 6.02 -5.37
N GLU A 59 -6.44 6.00 -5.49
CA GLU A 59 -7.26 7.18 -5.77
C GLU A 59 -7.20 8.19 -4.62
N ASP A 60 -7.20 7.73 -3.37
CA ASP A 60 -7.04 8.59 -2.19
C ASP A 60 -5.67 9.30 -2.20
N VAL A 61 -4.58 8.57 -2.48
CA VAL A 61 -3.24 9.16 -2.66
C VAL A 61 -3.24 10.22 -3.75
N ALA A 62 -3.86 9.94 -4.90
CA ALA A 62 -3.90 10.87 -6.02
C ALA A 62 -4.67 12.16 -5.64
N SER A 63 -5.78 12.01 -4.93
CA SER A 63 -6.62 13.12 -4.46
C SER A 63 -5.89 13.99 -3.44
N LEU A 64 -5.26 13.38 -2.43
CA LEU A 64 -4.44 14.10 -1.44
C LEU A 64 -3.23 14.78 -2.08
N THR A 65 -2.58 14.12 -3.04
CA THR A 65 -1.46 14.71 -3.78
C THR A 65 -1.90 15.93 -4.58
N ALA A 66 -3.08 15.89 -5.23
CA ALA A 66 -3.63 17.02 -5.96
C ALA A 66 -3.95 18.18 -5.00
N LEU A 67 -4.57 17.88 -3.85
CA LEU A 67 -4.90 18.85 -2.81
C LEU A 67 -3.66 19.58 -2.28
N LEU A 68 -2.57 18.87 -2.02
CA LEU A 68 -1.33 19.48 -1.50
C LEU A 68 -0.58 20.31 -2.55
N ARG A 69 -0.78 20.03 -3.85
CA ARG A 69 -0.17 20.80 -4.94
C ARG A 69 -0.92 22.08 -5.27
N ASP A 70 -2.24 22.06 -5.14
CA ASP A 70 -3.12 23.20 -5.35
C ASP A 70 -4.10 23.32 -4.16
N PRO A 71 -3.61 23.78 -3.00
CA PRO A 71 -4.43 23.86 -1.80
C PRO A 71 -5.57 24.85 -2.04
N PRO A 72 -6.81 24.50 -1.66
CA PRO A 72 -7.93 25.41 -1.78
C PRO A 72 -7.64 26.67 -0.97
N GLN A 73 -7.89 27.82 -1.57
CA GLN A 73 -7.75 29.12 -0.90
C GLN A 73 -8.89 29.26 0.09
N GLY A 74 -8.63 28.89 1.35
CA GLY A 74 -9.49 29.16 2.51
C GLY A 74 -9.17 30.50 3.14
#